data_AF-A0A936BUW6-F1
#
_entry.id   AF-A0A936BUW6-F1
#
_cell.length_a   1.000
_cell.length_b   1.000
_cell.length_c   1.000
_cell.angle_alpha   90.00
_cell.angle_beta   90.00
_cell.angle_gamma   90.00
#
_symmetry.space_group_name_H-M   'P 1'
#
loop_
_entity.id
_entity.type
_entity.pdbx_description
1 polymer ?
#
loop_
_entity_poly.entity_id
_entity_poly.type
_entity_poly.pdbx_seq_one_letter_code
_entity_poly.pdbx_strand_id
1 'polypeptide(L)'
;MLLMDRENLLVPGWSHVLSTSNDLAELDALRRRVGAPPQALHRRAGRPHLDLKLVPRELALLDPAVQVFADTRALLRAWTEAQSR
;
A
#
# COMPACT_ATOMS: atom_id res chain seq x y z
N MET A 1 -2.84 -9.36 4.47
CA MET A 1 -1.93 -8.50 5.26
C MET A 1 -1.49 -7.34 4.37
N LEU A 2 -1.43 -6.11 4.90
CA LEU A 2 -1.12 -4.93 4.10
C LEU A 2 0.34 -4.50 4.31
N LEU A 3 1.00 -4.15 3.22
CA LEU A 3 2.38 -3.71 3.18
C LEU A 3 2.45 -2.30 2.60
N MET A 4 3.26 -1.42 3.16
CA MET A 4 3.38 -0.03 2.71
C MET A 4 4.84 0.42 2.67
N ASP A 5 5.21 1.29 1.72
CA ASP A 5 6.48 1.99 1.77
C ASP A 5 6.36 3.33 2.52
N ARG A 6 7.36 3.65 3.34
CA ARG A 6 7.45 4.96 3.99
C ARG A 6 7.88 6.02 2.99
N GLU A 7 8.92 5.72 2.21
CA GLU A 7 9.39 6.58 1.12
C GLU A 7 9.16 5.92 -0.23
N ASN A 8 8.37 6.58 -1.08
CA ASN A 8 8.20 6.16 -2.45
C ASN A 8 9.35 6.69 -3.31
N LEU A 9 10.23 5.78 -3.74
CA LEU A 9 11.45 6.13 -4.49
C LEU A 9 11.18 6.73 -5.88
N LEU A 10 9.96 6.58 -6.40
CA LEU A 10 9.57 7.09 -7.71
C LEU A 10 8.82 8.42 -7.60
N VAL A 11 8.07 8.62 -6.52
CA VAL A 11 7.22 9.79 -6.32
C VAL A 11 7.26 10.21 -4.83
N PRO A 12 8.23 11.04 -4.41
CA PRO A 12 8.36 11.45 -3.02
C PRO A 12 7.08 12.07 -2.45
N GLY A 13 6.79 11.78 -1.18
CA GLY A 13 5.57 12.22 -0.49
C GLY A 13 4.33 11.37 -0.78
N TRP A 14 4.43 10.39 -1.68
CA TRP A 14 3.44 9.33 -1.84
C TRP A 14 3.90 8.04 -1.15
N SER A 15 2.97 7.10 -1.01
CA SER A 15 3.23 5.75 -0.56
C SER A 15 2.36 4.74 -1.30
N HIS A 16 2.95 3.62 -1.69
CA HIS A 16 2.24 2.47 -2.22
C HIS A 16 1.78 1.59 -1.05
N VAL A 17 0.58 1.02 -1.15
CA VAL A 17 0.12 -0.08 -0.30
C VAL A 17 -0.24 -1.29 -1.15
N LEU A 18 0.27 -2.45 -0.76
CA LEU A 18 0.04 -3.74 -1.39
C LEU A 18 -0.65 -4.69 -0.39
N SER A 19 -1.46 -5.61 -0.91
CA SER A 19 -1.92 -6.77 -0.15
C SER A 19 -1.02 -7.96 -0.45
N THR A 20 -0.61 -8.70 0.58
CA THR A 20 0.14 -9.95 0.42
C THR A 20 -0.64 -11.04 -0.30
N SER A 21 -1.97 -10.97 -0.33
CA SER A 21 -2.84 -11.92 -1.04
C SER A 21 -3.39 -11.35 -2.35
N ASN A 22 -2.99 -10.14 -2.74
CA ASN A 22 -3.62 -9.36 -3.82
C ASN A 22 -5.14 -9.20 -3.64
N ASP A 23 -5.62 -9.19 -2.39
CA ASP A 23 -7.04 -9.03 -2.11
C ASP A 23 -7.46 -7.55 -2.25
N LEU A 24 -8.37 -7.30 -3.19
CA LEU A 24 -8.95 -5.98 -3.42
C LEU A 24 -9.79 -5.51 -2.23
N ALA A 25 -10.45 -6.42 -1.50
CA ALA A 25 -11.27 -6.08 -0.35
C ALA A 25 -10.42 -5.59 0.82
N GLU A 26 -9.24 -6.17 1.06
CA GLU A 26 -8.30 -5.69 2.07
C GLU A 26 -7.85 -4.24 1.77
N LEU A 27 -7.50 -3.98 0.50
CA LEU A 27 -7.08 -2.66 0.05
C LEU A 27 -8.22 -1.65 0.13
N ASP A 28 -9.43 -2.00 -0.34
CA ASP A 28 -10.56 -1.10 -0.27
C ASP A 28 -11.00 -0.82 1.18
N ALA A 29 -10.88 -1.80 2.08
CA ALA A 29 -11.13 -1.61 3.50
C ALA A 29 -10.16 -0.60 4.13
N LEU A 30 -8.85 -0.69 3.84
CA LEU A 30 -7.89 0.31 4.28
C LEU A 30 -8.20 1.68 3.67
N ARG A 31 -8.46 1.75 2.36
CA ARG A 31 -8.80 2.99 1.64
C ARG A 31 -9.92 3.74 2.35
N ARG A 32 -11.02 3.05 2.67
CA ARG A 32 -12.16 3.64 3.40
C ARG A 32 -11.75 4.11 4.79
N ARG A 33 -10.98 3.32 5.52
CA ARG A 33 -10.56 3.62 6.90
C ARG A 33 -9.69 4.87 6.99
N VAL A 34 -8.76 5.06 6.06
CA VAL A 34 -7.88 6.24 6.02
C VAL A 34 -8.48 7.42 5.25
N GLY A 35 -9.74 7.31 4.81
CA GLY A 35 -10.43 8.37 4.07
C GLY A 35 -9.85 8.65 2.69
N ALA A 36 -9.14 7.69 2.08
CA ALA A 36 -8.61 7.84 0.74
C ALA A 36 -9.72 7.81 -0.31
N PRO A 37 -9.62 8.64 -1.37
CA PRO A 37 -10.67 8.71 -2.37
C PRO A 37 -10.64 7.44 -3.25
N PRO A 38 -11.77 7.06 -3.91
CA PRO A 38 -11.85 5.82 -4.69
C PRO A 38 -10.74 5.66 -5.74
N GLN A 39 -10.32 6.77 -6.36
CA GLN A 39 -9.25 6.79 -7.36
C GLN A 39 -7.86 6.44 -6.84
N ALA A 40 -7.66 6.34 -5.51
CA ALA A 40 -6.40 5.87 -4.94
C ALA A 40 -6.19 4.35 -5.16
N LEU A 41 -7.25 3.59 -5.44
CA LEU A 41 -7.19 2.16 -5.70
C LEU A 41 -6.96 1.88 -7.18
N HIS A 42 -5.84 1.24 -7.49
CA HIS A 42 -5.39 0.99 -8.85
C HIS A 42 -5.19 -0.50 -9.11
N ARG A 43 -5.36 -0.90 -10.38
CA ARG A 43 -5.00 -2.24 -10.88
C ARG A 43 -4.04 -2.08 -12.05
N ARG A 44 -2.73 -2.03 -11.78
CA ARG A 44 -1.71 -1.89 -12.82
C ARG A 44 -1.12 -3.25 -13.13
N ALA A 45 -1.15 -3.65 -14.41
CA ALA A 45 -0.68 -4.96 -14.87
C ALA A 45 -1.26 -6.15 -14.06
N GLY A 46 -2.55 -6.06 -13.69
CA GLY A 46 -3.23 -7.08 -12.89
C GLY A 46 -2.96 -7.03 -11.38
N ARG A 47 -2.00 -6.22 -10.91
CA ARG A 47 -1.66 -6.06 -9.50
C ARG A 47 -2.49 -4.95 -8.83
N PRO A 48 -3.34 -5.28 -7.85
CA PRO A 48 -4.08 -4.27 -7.09
C PRO A 48 -3.16 -3.58 -6.08
N HIS A 49 -3.27 -2.27 -5.96
CA HIS A 49 -2.50 -1.46 -5.01
C HIS A 49 -3.24 -0.15 -4.69
N LEU A 50 -2.88 0.47 -3.57
CA LEU A 50 -3.27 1.84 -3.26
C LEU A 50 -2.08 2.78 -3.42
N ASP A 51 -2.34 3.97 -3.98
CA ASP A 51 -1.42 5.10 -3.91
C ASP A 51 -1.98 6.15 -2.96
N LEU A 52 -1.29 6.35 -1.84
CA LEU A 52 -1.68 7.27 -0.78
C LEU A 52 -0.74 8.47 -0.73
N LYS A 53 -1.29 9.64 -0.38
CA LYS A 53 -0.55 10.88 -0.12
C LYS A 53 -1.27 11.70 0.94
N LEU A 54 -0.60 12.74 1.45
CA LEU A 54 -1.17 13.69 2.41
C LEU A 54 -1.76 12.95 3.63
N VAL A 55 -2.90 13.41 4.15
CA VAL A 55 -3.56 12.86 5.34
C VAL A 55 -3.80 11.35 5.26
N PRO A 56 -4.36 10.76 4.19
CA PRO A 56 -4.52 9.31 4.09
C PRO A 56 -3.22 8.51 4.23
N ARG A 57 -2.09 9.04 3.73
CA ARG A 57 -0.78 8.42 3.91
C ARG A 57 -0.34 8.45 5.36
N GLU A 58 -0.47 9.60 6.02
CA GLU A 58 -0.11 9.75 7.44
C GLU A 58 -0.93 8.81 8.33
N LEU A 59 -2.23 8.68 8.06
CA LEU A 59 -3.10 7.74 8.76
C LEU A 59 -2.72 6.28 8.50
N ALA A 60 -2.39 5.92 7.26
CA ALA A 60 -1.96 4.56 6.93
C ALA A 60 -0.61 4.19 7.59
N LEU A 61 0.31 5.14 7.75
CA LEU A 61 1.58 4.94 8.47
C LEU A 61 1.39 4.60 9.95
N LEU A 62 0.24 4.98 10.53
CA LEU A 62 -0.11 4.73 11.92
C LEU A 62 -1.06 3.51 12.07
N ASP A 63 -1.51 2.91 10.97
CA ASP A 63 -2.48 1.81 11.00
C ASP A 63 -1.79 0.49 11.38
N PRO A 64 -2.21 -0.18 12.47
CA PRO A 64 -1.56 -1.41 12.94
C PRO A 64 -1.74 -2.59 11.99
N ALA A 65 -2.69 -2.53 11.04
CA ALA A 65 -2.85 -3.55 10.01
C ALA A 65 -1.85 -3.39 8.84
N VAL A 66 -1.10 -2.29 8.81
CA VAL A 66 -0.14 -1.95 7.76
C VAL A 66 1.28 -2.15 8.25
N GLN A 67 2.00 -3.08 7.63
CA GLN A 67 3.43 -3.24 7.85
C GLN A 67 4.20 -2.26 6.97
N VAL A 68 4.94 -1.35 7.60
CA VAL A 68 5.66 -0.28 6.91
C VAL A 68 7.12 -0.67 6.67
N PHE A 69 7.58 -0.51 5.43
CA PHE A 69 8.97 -0.67 5.01
C PHE A 69 9.62 0.69 4.77
N ALA A 70 10.95 0.75 4.86
CA ALA A 70 11.68 2.01 4.68
C ALA A 70 11.43 2.66 3.31
N ASP A 71 11.41 1.85 2.25
CA ASP A 71 11.26 2.32 0.88
C ASP A 71 10.50 1.33 -0.03
N THR A 72 10.18 1.77 -1.25
CA THR A 72 9.49 0.96 -2.27
C THR A 72 10.23 -0.34 -2.60
N ARG A 73 11.57 -0.34 -2.57
CA ARG A 73 12.36 -1.52 -2.93
C ARG A 73 12.20 -2.62 -1.88
N ALA A 74 12.25 -2.26 -0.60
CA ALA A 74 12.02 -3.16 0.52
C ALA A 74 10.59 -3.70 0.51
N LEU A 75 9.60 -2.84 0.27
CA LEU A 75 8.19 -3.22 0.10
C LEU A 75 8.03 -4.28 -1.00
N LEU A 76 8.56 -4.02 -2.20
CA LEU A 76 8.40 -4.91 -3.35
C LEU A 76 9.06 -6.27 -3.12
N ARG A 77 10.23 -6.30 -2.46
CA ARG A 77 10.89 -7.56 -2.09
C ARG A 77 9.98 -8.40 -1.18
N ALA A 78 9.48 -7.81 -0.10
CA ALA A 78 8.60 -8.51 0.84
C ALA A 78 7.30 -8.97 0.17
N TRP A 79 6.72 -8.16 -0.70
CA TRP A 79 5.53 -8.54 -1.46
C TRP A 79 5.80 -9.73 -2.39
N THR A 80 6.89 -9.71 -3.16
CA THR A 80 7.27 -10.83 -4.05
C THR A 80 7.51 -12.12 -3.27
N GLU A 81 8.20 -12.05 -2.13
CA GLU A 81 8.39 -13.21 -1.24
C GLU A 81 7.07 -13.78 -0.73
N ALA A 82 6.07 -12.92 -0.47
CA ALA A 82 4.73 -13.36 -0.08
C ALA A 82 3.96 -14.01 -1.24
N GLN A 83 4.21 -13.62 -2.50
CA GLN A 83 3.55 -14.22 -3.67
C GLN A 83 4.09 -15.60 -4.05
N SER A 84 5.31 -15.93 -3.62
CA SER A 84 5.95 -17.21 -3.94
C SER A 84 5.64 -18.33 -2.93
N ARG A 85 4.78 -18.06 -1.94
CA ARG A 85 4.31 -19.01 -0.94
C ARG A 85 2.97 -19.58 -1.34
#